data_AF-A0A552VCZ5-F1
#
_entry.id   AF-A0A552VCZ5-F1
#
_cell.length_a   1.000
_cell.length_b   1.000
_cell.length_c   1.000
_cell.angle_alpha   90.00
_cell.angle_beta   90.00
_cell.angle_gamma   90.00
#
_symmetry.space_group_name_H-M   'P 1'
#
loop_
_entity.id
_entity.type
_entity.pdbx_description
1 polymer ?
#
loop_
_entity_poly.entity_id
_entity_poly.type
_entity_poly.pdbx_seq_one_letter_code
_entity_poly.pdbx_strand_id
1 'polypeptide(L)' 'MKKEIEIKNQELETIMEKTSDAMICISNDGKIKYINENALRILTIDRKDIDIEKTHIKDI' A
#
# COMPACT_ATOMS: atom_id res chain seq x y z
N MET A 1 6.70 -22.04 -6.35
CA MET A 1 5.97 -20.99 -7.10
C MET A 1 5.19 -20.08 -6.17
N LYS A 2 4.08 -20.48 -5.53
CA LYS A 2 3.31 -19.57 -4.63
C LYS A 2 4.15 -18.88 -3.54
N LYS A 3 5.00 -19.63 -2.83
CA LYS A 3 5.87 -19.07 -1.78
C LYS A 3 6.90 -18.05 -2.30
N GLU A 4 7.37 -18.21 -3.53
CA GLU A 4 8.34 -17.30 -4.14
C GLU A 4 7.69 -15.98 -4.57
N ILE A 5 6.45 -16.06 -5.06
CA ILE A 5 5.62 -14.89 -5.37
C ILE A 5 5.31 -14.11 -4.09
N GLU A 6 4.95 -14.80 -3.00
CA GLU A 6 4.67 -14.17 -1.70
C GLU A 6 5.89 -13.39 -1.17
N ILE A 7 7.09 -13.99 -1.22
CA ILE A 7 8.34 -13.34 -0.79
C ILE A 7 8.61 -12.10 -1.64
N LYS A 8 8.49 -12.20 -2.97
CA LYS A 8 8.68 -11.06 -3.87
C LYS A 8 7.68 -9.93 -3.60
N ASN A 9 6.42 -10.26 -3.33
CA ASN A 9 5.40 -9.27 -2.99
C ASN A 9 5.74 -8.55 -1.67
N GLN A 10 6.19 -9.28 -0.65
CA GLN A 10 6.61 -8.69 0.63
C GLN A 10 7.85 -7.80 0.48
N GLU A 11 8.81 -8.19 -0.36
CA GLU A 11 9.98 -7.35 -0.68
C GLU A 11 9.56 -6.05 -1.35
N LEU A 12 8.65 -6.13 -2.34
CA LEU A 12 8.11 -4.95 -3.02
C LEU A 12 7.34 -4.03 -2.06
N GLU A 13 6.46 -4.56 -1.23
CA GLU A 13 5.76 -3.80 -0.18
C GLU A 13 6.76 -3.11 0.75
N THR A 14 7.81 -3.82 1.17
CA THR A 14 8.84 -3.25 2.04
C THR A 14 9.59 -2.09 1.38
N ILE A 15 9.89 -2.21 0.08
CA ILE A 15 10.55 -1.14 -0.68
C ILE A 15 9.62 0.07 -0.81
N MET A 16 8.36 -0.17 -1.18
CA MET A 16 7.34 0.88 -1.32
C MET A 16 7.08 1.60 0.01
N GLU A 17 7.13 0.89 1.14
CA GLU A 17 6.92 1.49 2.46
C GLU A 17 8.12 2.32 2.94
N LYS A 18 9.34 1.97 2.49
CA LYS A 18 10.59 2.62 2.92
C LYS A 18 11.05 3.75 2.02
N THR A 19 10.47 3.91 0.83
CA THR A 19 10.82 5.04 -0.06
C THR A 19 10.53 6.37 0.62
N SER A 20 11.36 7.39 0.40
CA SER A 20 11.16 8.73 0.99
C SER A 20 9.98 9.50 0.38
N ASP A 21 9.49 9.05 -0.78
CA ASP A 21 8.37 9.70 -1.47
C ASP A 21 7.02 9.36 -0.83
N ALA A 22 6.07 10.30 -0.91
CA ALA A 22 4.67 10.01 -0.61
C ALA A 22 4.07 9.17 -1.73
N MET A 23 3.50 8.01 -1.39
CA MET A 23 2.85 7.13 -2.36
C MET A 23 1.42 6.79 -1.94
N ILE A 24 0.49 6.97 -2.87
CA ILE A 24 -0.93 6.63 -2.73
C ILE A 24 -1.37 5.93 -4.01
N CYS A 25 -1.91 4.72 -3.87
CA CYS A 25 -2.55 4.03 -4.97
C CYS A 25 -4.06 4.12 -4.77
N ILE A 26 -4.76 4.56 -5.81
CA ILE A 26 -6.20 4.73 -5.82
C ILE A 26 -6.77 3.87 -6.95
N SER A 27 -7.84 3.14 -6.68
CA SER A 27 -8.59 2.39 -7.68
C SER A 27 -9.46 3.31 -8.55
N ASN A 28 -9.99 2.77 -9.65
CA ASN A 28 -10.80 3.55 -10.60
C ASN A 28 -12.13 4.07 -10.00
N ASP A 29 -12.62 3.48 -8.92
CA ASP A 29 -13.78 3.93 -8.16
C ASP A 29 -13.42 4.94 -7.04
N GLY A 30 -12.16 5.37 -6.98
CA GLY A 30 -11.69 6.40 -6.05
C GLY A 30 -11.33 5.88 -4.65
N LYS A 31 -11.27 4.57 -4.43
CA LYS A 31 -10.88 3.98 -3.14
C LYS A 31 -9.37 3.90 -3.01
N ILE A 32 -8.85 4.15 -1.80
CA ILE A 32 -7.42 4.01 -1.52
C ILE A 32 -7.12 2.53 -1.38
N LYS A 33 -6.24 2.01 -2.24
CA LYS A 33 -5.74 0.62 -2.17
C LYS A 33 -4.44 0.49 -1.40
N TYR A 34 -3.62 1.54 -1.43
CA TYR A 34 -2.35 1.57 -0.72
C TYR A 34 -1.99 3.01 -0.37
N ILE A 35 -1.37 3.17 0.80
CA ILE A 35 -0.77 4.42 1.25
C ILE A 35 0.43 4.07 2.14
N ASN A 36 1.58 4.70 1.88
CA ASN A 36 2.79 4.51 2.68
C ASN A 36 2.87 5.49 3.86
N GLU A 37 3.75 5.22 4.83
CA GLU A 37 3.95 6.08 6.01
C GLU A 37 4.39 7.50 5.66
N ASN A 38 5.16 7.70 4.58
CA ASN A 38 5.58 9.06 4.19
C ASN A 38 4.42 9.89 3.65
N ALA A 39 3.47 9.30 2.92
CA ALA A 39 2.25 9.99 2.52
C ALA A 39 1.40 10.39 3.73
N LEU A 40 1.24 9.51 4.72
CA LEU A 40 0.53 9.83 5.97
C LEU A 40 1.15 11.01 6.71
N ARG A 41 2.49 11.00 6.84
CA ARG A 41 3.25 12.07 7.49
C ARG A 41 3.09 13.40 6.77
N ILE A 42 3.25 13.41 5.43
CA ILE A 42 3.19 14.62 4.62
C ILE A 42 1.77 15.20 4.62
N LEU A 43 0.75 14.34 4.51
CA LEU A 43 -0.65 14.77 4.55
C LEU A 43 -1.15 15.10 5.96
N THR A 44 -0.38 14.76 7.00
CA THR A 44 -0.76 14.94 8.41
C THR A 44 -2.07 14.21 8.73
N ILE A 45 -2.19 12.96 8.29
CA ILE A 45 -3.37 12.11 8.50
C ILE A 45 -2.95 10.86 9.28
N ASP A 46 -3.73 10.48 10.29
CA ASP A 46 -3.53 9.19 10.95
C ASP A 46 -4.10 8.05 10.10
N ARG A 47 -3.38 6.92 10.01
CA ARG A 47 -3.85 5.75 9.24
C ARG A 47 -5.25 5.27 9.64
N LYS A 48 -5.65 5.46 10.90
CA LYS A 48 -6.98 5.10 11.43
C LYS A 48 -8.13 5.92 10.82
N ASP A 49 -7.81 7.09 10.26
CA ASP A 49 -8.76 8.02 9.68
C ASP A 49 -8.99 7.74 8.18
N ILE A 50 -8.33 6.72 7.63
CA ILE A 50 -8.37 6.36 6.22
C ILE A 50 -9.06 5.00 6.04
N ASP A 51 -10.07 4.99 5.18
CA ASP A 51 -10.70 3.76 4.68
C ASP A 51 -9.87 3.19 3.52
N ILE A 52 -9.03 2.21 3.82
CA ILE A 52 -8.21 1.49 2.82
C ILE A 52 -8.96 0.25 2.37
N GLU A 53 -9.22 0.15 1.07
CA GLU A 53 -9.75 -1.05 0.45
C GLU A 53 -8.73 -2.18 0.63
N LYS A 54 -9.03 -3.11 1.55
CA LYS A 54 -8.26 -4.33 1.73
C LYS A 54 -8.48 -5.22 0.51
N THR A 55 -7.73 -4.97 -0.55
CA THR A 55 -7.70 -5.87 -1.70
C THR A 55 -7.06 -7.15 -1.21
N HIS A 56 -7.83 -8.24 -1.12
CA HIS A 56 -7.24 -9.57 -1.01
C HIS A 56 -6.42 -9.79 -2.27
N ILE A 57 -5.09 -9.71 -2.16
CA ILE A 57 -4.15 -10.16 -3.19
C ILE A 57 -4.20 -11.70 -3.20
N LYS A 58 -5.35 -12.27 -3.53
CA LYS A 58 -5.57 -13.72 -3.70
C LYS A 58 -6.07 -14.08 -5.10
N ASP A 59 -6.40 -13.08 -5.92
CA ASP A 59 -7.02 -13.27 -7.24
C ASP A 59 -6.12 -12.85 -8.42
N ILE A 60 -4.80 -12.76 -8.21
CA ILE A 60 -3.77 -12.69 -9.27
C ILE A 60 -2.84 -13.88 -9.09
#